data_AF-A0A961GLI1-F1
#
_entry.id   AF-A0A961GLI1-F1
#
_cell.length_a   1.000
_cell.length_b   1.000
_cell.length_c   1.000
_cell.angle_alpha   90.00
_cell.angle_beta   90.00
_cell.angle_gamma   90.00
#
_symmetry.space_group_name_H-M   'P 1'
#
loop_
_entity.id
_entity.type
_entity.pdbx_description
1 polymer ?
#
loop_
_entity_poly.entity_id
_entity_poly.type
_entity_poly.pdbx_seq_one_letter_code
_entity_poly.pdbx_strand_id
1 'polypeptide(L)'
;PLFRAVEILCKGPEIDLRRYGLPPYRDKGGHTRHVARVRWWTAEPTSVRDVVDIPQGTTTLDGAPYPDLPDVPCLEADRRHCYTDDVPVVYGHHWRRWEPEHGMDWTPRTACVDFSAVVGGPLVAYRFEGEPFVDPTHYERYPSA
;
A
#
# COMPACT_ATOMS: atom_id res chain seq x y z
N PRO A 1 22.27 -10.39 -4.09
CA PRO A 1 21.13 -11.30 -3.78
C PRO A 1 20.46 -10.98 -2.43
N LEU A 2 21.22 -11.00 -1.32
CA LEU A 2 20.70 -10.73 0.03
C LEU A 2 20.05 -9.35 0.16
N PHE A 3 20.71 -8.29 -0.30
CA PHE A 3 20.17 -6.92 -0.27
C PHE A 3 18.76 -6.85 -0.88
N ARG A 4 18.57 -7.43 -2.07
CA ARG A 4 17.26 -7.43 -2.75
C ARG A 4 16.19 -8.18 -1.94
N ALA A 5 16.56 -9.32 -1.34
CA ALA A 5 15.63 -10.08 -0.52
C ALA A 5 15.19 -9.28 0.72
N VAL A 6 16.13 -8.61 1.38
CA VAL A 6 15.83 -7.72 2.52
C VAL A 6 14.94 -6.57 2.11
N GLU A 7 15.24 -5.88 0.99
CA GLU A 7 14.40 -4.79 0.51
C GLU A 7 12.96 -5.26 0.25
N ILE A 8 12.78 -6.40 -0.44
CA ILE A 8 11.44 -6.92 -0.75
C ILE A 8 10.70 -7.39 0.51
N LEU A 9 11.35 -8.16 1.38
CA LEU A 9 10.70 -8.73 2.57
C LEU A 9 10.38 -7.67 3.63
N CYS A 10 11.21 -6.63 3.77
CA CYS A 10 11.04 -5.62 4.82
C CYS A 10 10.31 -4.37 4.35
N LYS A 11 10.33 -4.04 3.04
CA LYS A 11 9.74 -2.80 2.51
C LYS A 11 8.64 -3.04 1.47
N GLY A 12 8.47 -4.29 1.04
CA GLY A 12 7.56 -4.67 -0.03
C GLY A 12 8.20 -4.57 -1.42
N PRO A 13 7.59 -5.22 -2.43
CA PRO A 13 8.04 -5.10 -3.80
C PRO A 13 7.73 -3.71 -4.38
N GLU A 14 8.58 -3.27 -5.30
CA GLU A 14 8.42 -2.03 -6.05
C GLU A 14 8.39 -2.32 -7.55
N ILE A 15 7.59 -1.56 -8.29
CA ILE A 15 7.41 -1.66 -9.73
C ILE A 15 7.83 -0.37 -10.42
N ASP A 16 8.41 -0.51 -11.60
CA ASP A 16 8.89 0.61 -12.42
C ASP A 16 7.72 1.27 -13.16
N LEU A 17 7.46 2.54 -12.85
CA LEU A 17 6.35 3.32 -13.39
C LEU A 17 6.42 3.45 -14.91
N ARG A 18 7.62 3.42 -15.50
CA ARG A 18 7.83 3.54 -16.95
C ARG A 18 7.23 2.38 -17.72
N ARG A 19 7.07 1.20 -17.09
CA ARG A 19 6.40 0.04 -17.71
C ARG A 19 4.94 0.32 -18.07
N TYR A 20 4.33 1.28 -17.40
CA TYR A 20 2.94 1.70 -17.58
C TYR A 20 2.82 3.08 -18.24
N GLY A 21 3.93 3.66 -18.70
CA GLY A 21 3.95 5.03 -19.23
C GLY A 21 3.64 6.11 -18.18
N LEU A 22 3.77 5.77 -16.89
CA LEU A 22 3.50 6.71 -15.80
C LEU A 22 4.71 7.62 -15.54
N PRO A 23 4.48 8.93 -15.28
CA PRO A 23 5.56 9.86 -14.98
C PRO A 23 6.20 9.55 -13.61
N PRO A 24 7.45 9.97 -13.36
CA PRO A 24 8.01 9.95 -12.01
C PRO A 24 7.28 10.94 -11.09
N TYR A 25 7.40 10.72 -9.78
CA TYR A 25 6.83 11.60 -8.75
C TYR A 25 7.88 12.07 -7.75
N ARG A 26 7.58 13.15 -7.01
CA ARG A 26 8.31 13.58 -5.82
C ARG A 26 7.60 13.07 -4.58
N ASP A 27 8.32 12.36 -3.72
CA ASP A 27 7.81 11.95 -2.42
C ASP A 27 7.73 13.14 -1.44
N LYS A 28 7.13 12.92 -0.26
CA LYS A 28 6.99 13.97 0.77
C LYS A 28 8.34 14.51 1.28
N GLY A 29 9.42 13.77 1.09
CA GLY A 29 10.79 14.21 1.40
C GLY A 29 11.47 14.95 0.24
N GLY A 30 10.77 15.16 -0.88
CA GLY A 30 11.28 15.83 -2.08
C GLY A 30 12.10 14.92 -3.01
N HIS A 31 12.24 13.62 -2.70
CA HIS A 31 13.01 12.70 -3.53
C HIS A 31 12.22 12.32 -4.78
N THR A 32 12.91 12.30 -5.93
CA THR A 32 12.34 11.82 -7.18
C THR A 32 12.29 10.29 -7.19
N ARG A 33 11.13 9.73 -7.52
CA ARG A 33 10.87 8.29 -7.56
C ARG A 33 10.41 7.90 -8.95
N HIS A 34 11.05 6.86 -9.50
CA HIS A 34 10.67 6.20 -10.76
C HIS A 34 10.00 4.85 -10.52
N VAL A 35 10.01 4.40 -9.28
CA VAL A 35 9.41 3.15 -8.82
C VAL A 35 8.38 3.47 -7.75
N ALA A 36 7.33 2.68 -7.70
CA ALA A 36 6.27 2.78 -6.70
C ALA A 36 6.08 1.41 -6.04
N ARG A 37 5.60 1.41 -4.79
CA ARG A 37 5.30 0.16 -4.08
C ARG A 37 4.12 -0.54 -4.72
N VAL A 38 4.07 -1.86 -4.56
CA VAL A 38 2.92 -2.65 -4.98
C VAL A 38 1.84 -2.63 -3.88
N ARG A 39 0.57 -2.49 -4.29
CA ARG A 39 -0.60 -2.81 -3.46
C ARG A 39 -0.79 -4.31 -3.36
N TRP A 40 0.17 -4.97 -2.73
CA TRP A 40 0.22 -6.43 -2.68
C TRP A 40 -0.98 -7.04 -1.94
N TRP A 41 -1.74 -6.26 -1.16
CA TRP A 41 -2.95 -6.72 -0.48
C TRP A 41 -4.19 -6.78 -1.37
N THR A 42 -4.13 -6.28 -2.61
CA THR A 42 -5.27 -6.35 -3.53
C THR A 42 -5.45 -7.79 -4.01
N ALA A 43 -6.60 -8.40 -3.68
CA ALA A 43 -6.86 -9.83 -3.91
C ALA A 43 -6.95 -10.19 -5.41
N GLU A 44 -7.65 -9.38 -6.20
CA GLU A 44 -7.89 -9.64 -7.62
C GLU A 44 -7.50 -8.41 -8.46
N PRO A 45 -6.20 -8.09 -8.57
CA PRO A 45 -5.76 -6.93 -9.33
C PRO A 45 -6.01 -7.16 -10.82
N THR A 46 -6.63 -6.19 -11.47
CA THR A 46 -6.89 -6.20 -12.92
C THR A 46 -6.19 -5.04 -13.62
N SER A 47 -6.02 -3.91 -12.94
CA SER A 47 -5.52 -2.67 -13.51
C SER A 47 -4.25 -2.15 -12.83
N VAL A 48 -3.60 -1.16 -13.44
CA VAL A 48 -2.47 -0.42 -12.88
C VAL A 48 -2.85 0.27 -11.57
N ARG A 49 -4.07 0.81 -11.49
CA ARG A 49 -4.67 1.36 -10.27
C ARG A 49 -4.73 0.34 -9.13
N ASP A 50 -4.89 -0.94 -9.44
CA ASP A 50 -5.00 -2.00 -8.44
C ASP A 50 -3.64 -2.42 -7.89
N VAL A 51 -2.54 -2.21 -8.63
CA VAL A 51 -1.21 -2.70 -8.22
C VAL A 51 -0.24 -1.59 -7.83
N VAL A 52 -0.42 -0.34 -8.29
CA VAL A 52 0.50 0.76 -7.97
C VAL A 52 0.03 1.51 -6.72
N ASP A 53 0.92 1.66 -5.74
CA ASP A 53 0.70 2.51 -4.58
C ASP A 53 1.52 3.81 -4.67
N ILE A 54 0.84 4.90 -5.04
CA ILE A 54 1.37 6.27 -4.94
C ILE A 54 0.88 6.89 -3.63
N PRO A 55 1.77 7.21 -2.67
CA PRO A 55 1.38 7.81 -1.41
C PRO A 55 0.62 9.13 -1.60
N GLN A 56 -0.40 9.40 -0.78
CA GLN A 56 -1.11 10.68 -0.86
C GLN A 56 -0.19 11.87 -0.58
N GLY A 57 -0.40 12.96 -1.32
CA GLY A 57 0.39 14.20 -1.19
C GLY A 57 1.71 14.19 -1.96
N THR A 58 1.96 13.17 -2.79
CA THR A 58 3.03 13.20 -3.78
C THR A 58 2.69 14.16 -4.93
N THR A 59 3.71 14.77 -5.50
CA THR A 59 3.57 15.66 -6.64
C THR A 59 4.28 15.14 -7.87
N THR A 60 3.92 15.63 -9.04
CA THR A 60 4.73 15.55 -10.25
C THR A 60 6.02 16.37 -10.08
N LEU A 61 6.97 16.25 -11.02
CA LEU A 61 8.28 16.92 -10.89
C LEU A 61 8.20 18.45 -10.91
N ASP A 62 7.17 19.00 -11.54
CA ASP A 62 6.80 20.42 -11.63
C ASP A 62 5.92 20.90 -10.47
N GLY A 63 5.59 20.02 -9.52
CA GLY A 63 4.93 20.39 -8.27
C GLY A 63 3.40 20.33 -8.29
N ALA A 64 2.78 19.91 -9.38
CA ALA A 64 1.35 19.63 -9.42
C ALA A 64 1.02 18.34 -8.64
N PRO A 65 -0.22 18.14 -8.15
CA PRO A 65 -0.64 16.86 -7.60
C PRO A 65 -0.40 15.72 -8.60
N TYR A 66 0.09 14.57 -8.11
CA TYR A 66 0.27 13.41 -8.97
C TYR A 66 -1.09 12.95 -9.54
N PRO A 67 -1.20 12.66 -10.85
CA PRO A 67 -2.47 12.32 -11.48
C PRO A 67 -3.03 10.98 -10.97
N ASP A 68 -4.33 10.79 -11.13
CA ASP A 68 -4.97 9.51 -10.85
C ASP A 68 -4.35 8.38 -11.69
N LEU A 69 -4.25 7.21 -11.08
CA LEU A 69 -3.77 6.02 -11.76
C LEU A 69 -4.80 5.54 -12.79
N PRO A 70 -4.35 5.21 -14.02
CA PRO A 70 -5.23 4.81 -15.09
C PRO A 70 -5.79 3.42 -14.86
N ASP A 71 -7.00 3.20 -15.37
CA ASP A 71 -7.65 1.89 -15.41
C ASP A 71 -7.23 1.14 -16.69
N VAL A 72 -5.96 0.75 -16.75
CA VAL A 72 -5.38 -0.05 -17.84
C VAL A 72 -4.83 -1.36 -17.29
N PRO A 73 -4.81 -2.46 -18.06
CA PRO A 73 -4.39 -3.76 -17.56
C PRO A 73 -3.00 -3.73 -16.92
N CYS A 74 -2.88 -4.32 -15.72
CA CYS A 74 -1.58 -4.53 -15.10
C CYS A 74 -0.85 -5.72 -15.72
N LEU A 75 0.48 -5.73 -15.60
CA LEU A 75 1.32 -6.84 -16.07
C LEU A 75 1.17 -8.05 -15.16
N GLU A 76 1.15 -9.25 -15.74
CA GLU A 76 1.09 -10.51 -14.97
C GLU A 76 2.22 -10.61 -13.94
N ALA A 77 3.42 -10.15 -14.29
CA ALA A 77 4.57 -10.16 -13.38
C ALA A 77 4.32 -9.34 -12.11
N ASP A 78 3.57 -8.25 -12.20
CA ASP A 78 3.28 -7.39 -11.05
C ASP A 78 2.12 -7.96 -10.22
N ARG A 79 1.13 -8.62 -10.86
CA ARG A 79 0.05 -9.37 -10.17
C ARG A 79 0.58 -10.50 -9.29
N ARG A 80 1.70 -11.12 -9.67
CA ARG A 80 2.34 -12.20 -8.88
C ARG A 80 2.90 -11.73 -7.54
N HIS A 81 2.98 -10.42 -7.31
CA HIS A 81 3.34 -9.87 -6.00
C HIS A 81 2.17 -9.80 -5.03
N CYS A 82 0.93 -9.97 -5.50
CA CYS A 82 -0.24 -9.90 -4.65
C CYS A 82 -0.38 -11.15 -3.77
N TYR A 83 -0.78 -10.91 -2.53
CA TYR A 83 -1.02 -11.93 -1.51
C TYR A 83 -2.30 -12.70 -1.85
N THR A 84 -2.17 -14.02 -1.93
CA THR A 84 -3.22 -14.93 -2.40
C THR A 84 -3.42 -16.13 -1.47
N ASP A 85 -2.78 -16.12 -0.31
CA ASP A 85 -2.84 -17.20 0.67
C ASP A 85 -3.96 -16.92 1.68
N ASP A 86 -4.31 -17.94 2.46
CA ASP A 86 -5.50 -17.95 3.32
C ASP A 86 -5.22 -17.47 4.75
N VAL A 87 -3.99 -17.06 5.05
CA VAL A 87 -3.58 -16.60 6.38
C VAL A 87 -3.79 -15.09 6.50
N PRO A 88 -4.52 -14.57 7.51
CA PRO A 88 -4.61 -13.14 7.71
C PRO A 88 -3.24 -12.47 7.92
N VAL A 89 -2.98 -11.37 7.22
CA VAL A 89 -1.74 -10.59 7.33
C VAL A 89 -2.03 -9.19 7.85
N VAL A 90 -1.49 -8.89 9.03
CA VAL A 90 -1.44 -7.52 9.56
C VAL A 90 -0.18 -6.83 9.05
N TYR A 91 -0.31 -5.64 8.47
CA TYR A 91 0.79 -4.95 7.79
C TYR A 91 0.81 -3.44 8.03
N GLY A 92 1.89 -2.79 7.61
CA GLY A 92 2.06 -1.34 7.66
C GLY A 92 2.95 -0.84 6.54
N HIS A 93 3.65 0.29 6.72
CA HIS A 93 4.61 0.88 5.77
C HIS A 93 4.01 1.67 4.58
N HIS A 94 2.70 1.91 4.59
CA HIS A 94 1.94 2.54 3.50
C HIS A 94 1.34 3.91 3.83
N TRP A 95 1.66 4.50 4.99
CA TRP A 95 1.33 5.89 5.35
C TRP A 95 -0.14 6.25 5.09
N ARG A 96 -1.05 5.40 5.59
CA ARG A 96 -2.49 5.54 5.37
C ARG A 96 -3.08 6.64 6.22
N ARG A 97 -4.34 6.97 5.95
CA ARG A 97 -5.14 7.93 6.72
C ARG A 97 -6.31 7.20 7.33
N TRP A 98 -6.59 7.50 8.59
CA TRP A 98 -7.77 6.98 9.29
C TRP A 98 -9.03 7.66 8.72
N GLU A 99 -10.19 7.00 8.59
CA GLU A 99 -10.54 5.60 8.94
C GLU A 99 -10.15 4.56 7.88
N PRO A 100 -9.94 3.26 8.26
CA PRO A 100 -9.60 2.19 7.32
C PRO A 100 -10.69 1.97 6.26
N GLU A 101 -10.30 1.98 4.99
CA GLU A 101 -11.20 1.72 3.85
C GLU A 101 -11.10 0.26 3.35
N HIS A 102 -12.24 -0.39 3.07
CA HIS A 102 -12.26 -1.74 2.50
C HIS A 102 -11.64 -1.75 1.09
N GLY A 103 -10.86 -2.78 0.78
CA GLY A 103 -10.10 -2.92 -0.47
C GLY A 103 -8.77 -2.14 -0.48
N MET A 104 -8.64 -1.14 0.39
CA MET A 104 -7.51 -0.21 0.39
C MET A 104 -6.64 -0.30 1.64
N ASP A 105 -7.25 -0.43 2.80
CA ASP A 105 -6.60 -0.60 4.11
C ASP A 105 -6.89 -1.97 4.71
N TRP A 106 -8.00 -2.61 4.33
CA TRP A 106 -8.30 -3.96 4.74
C TRP A 106 -9.05 -4.74 3.68
N THR A 107 -8.86 -6.05 3.67
CA THR A 107 -9.57 -7.04 2.85
C THR A 107 -9.95 -8.22 3.75
N PRO A 108 -10.64 -9.26 3.28
CA PRO A 108 -10.86 -10.45 4.09
C PRO A 108 -9.57 -11.11 4.63
N ARG A 109 -8.40 -10.87 4.03
CA ARG A 109 -7.11 -11.50 4.43
C ARG A 109 -6.03 -10.52 4.86
N THR A 110 -6.26 -9.21 4.80
CA THR A 110 -5.21 -8.22 5.10
C THR A 110 -5.75 -7.06 5.92
N ALA A 111 -4.93 -6.58 6.87
CA ALA A 111 -5.28 -5.48 7.77
C ALA A 111 -4.11 -4.51 7.91
N CYS A 112 -4.23 -3.29 7.40
CA CYS A 112 -3.22 -2.25 7.55
C CYS A 112 -3.37 -1.58 8.92
N VAL A 113 -2.25 -1.40 9.64
CA VAL A 113 -2.20 -0.65 10.92
C VAL A 113 -1.34 0.61 10.84
N ASP A 114 -0.80 0.93 9.66
CA ASP A 114 0.01 2.15 9.46
C ASP A 114 -0.84 3.33 9.03
N PHE A 115 -1.42 4.02 10.02
CA PHE A 115 -2.19 5.23 9.83
C PHE A 115 -1.39 6.50 10.14
N SER A 116 -0.10 6.51 9.79
CA SER A 116 0.74 7.72 9.80
C SER A 116 0.88 8.38 11.18
N ALA A 117 1.01 7.58 12.25
CA ALA A 117 1.09 8.05 13.63
C ALA A 117 2.14 9.16 13.86
N VAL A 118 3.31 9.03 13.21
CA VAL A 118 4.43 9.97 13.37
C VAL A 118 4.21 11.34 12.70
N VAL A 119 3.18 11.49 11.85
CA VAL A 119 2.81 12.75 11.21
C VAL A 119 1.39 13.20 11.55
N GLY A 120 0.88 12.77 12.71
CA GLY A 120 -0.38 13.27 13.29
C GLY A 120 -1.61 12.40 13.06
N GLY A 121 -1.46 11.23 12.42
CA GLY A 121 -2.51 10.21 12.45
C GLY A 121 -2.53 9.42 13.77
N PRO A 122 -3.49 8.50 13.96
CA PRO A 122 -3.52 7.65 15.16
C PRO A 122 -2.45 6.56 15.12
N LEU A 123 -2.00 6.12 16.31
CA LEU A 123 -1.31 4.85 16.47
C LEU A 123 -2.35 3.74 16.51
N VAL A 124 -2.28 2.77 15.60
CA VAL A 124 -3.30 1.74 15.43
C VAL A 124 -2.69 0.36 15.65
N ALA A 125 -3.49 -0.53 16.24
CA ALA A 125 -3.22 -1.94 16.36
C ALA A 125 -4.42 -2.74 15.82
N TYR A 126 -4.16 -3.99 15.44
CA TYR A 126 -5.20 -4.94 15.07
C TYR A 126 -5.20 -6.09 16.08
N ARG A 127 -6.34 -6.34 16.72
CA ARG A 127 -6.48 -7.40 17.74
C ARG A 127 -6.88 -8.72 17.08
N PHE A 128 -5.88 -9.54 16.79
CA PHE A 128 -6.12 -10.89 16.26
C PHE A 128 -6.64 -11.83 17.37
N GLU A 129 -7.81 -12.42 17.16
CA GLU A 129 -8.47 -13.37 18.07
C GLU A 129 -8.48 -14.81 17.53
N GLY A 130 -7.76 -15.08 16.43
CA GLY A 130 -7.71 -16.39 15.77
C GLY A 130 -8.71 -16.54 14.63
N GLU A 131 -9.37 -15.46 14.24
CA GLU A 131 -10.34 -15.43 13.15
C GLU A 131 -9.69 -15.74 11.79
N PRO A 132 -10.38 -16.45 10.89
CA PRO A 132 -9.83 -16.73 9.56
C PRO A 132 -9.92 -15.53 8.63
N PHE A 133 -10.80 -14.56 8.90
CA PHE A 133 -11.00 -13.37 8.08
C PHE A 133 -10.88 -12.12 8.93
N VAL A 134 -10.25 -11.09 8.39
CA VAL A 134 -10.10 -9.79 9.07
C VAL A 134 -11.47 -9.21 9.40
N ASP A 135 -11.64 -8.79 10.65
CA ASP A 135 -12.81 -8.07 11.15
C ASP A 135 -12.41 -6.62 11.43
N PRO A 136 -12.97 -5.63 10.71
CA PRO A 136 -12.63 -4.22 10.92
C PRO A 136 -13.03 -3.69 12.31
N THR A 137 -13.87 -4.41 13.07
CA THR A 137 -14.17 -4.04 14.46
C THR A 137 -13.02 -4.34 15.43
N HIS A 138 -11.99 -5.09 14.99
CA HIS A 138 -10.80 -5.41 15.78
C HIS A 138 -9.68 -4.35 15.68
N TYR A 139 -9.90 -3.26 14.95
CA TYR A 139 -8.98 -2.12 14.94
C TYR A 139 -9.08 -1.31 16.24
N GLU A 140 -7.95 -1.18 16.92
CA GLU A 140 -7.79 -0.36 18.13
C GLU A 140 -6.90 0.84 17.81
N ARG A 141 -7.25 2.03 18.31
CA ARG A 141 -6.46 3.25 18.06
C ARG A 141 -6.18 4.08 19.29
N TYR A 142 -5.03 4.77 19.26
CA TYR A 142 -4.64 5.80 20.21
C TYR A 142 -4.34 7.13 19.50
N PRO A 143 -4.88 8.27 19.98
CA PRO A 143 -5.92 8.37 21.01
C PRO A 143 -7.21 7.67 20.56
N SER A 144 -7.98 7.17 21.52
CA SER A 144 -9.31 6.57 21.25
C SER A 144 -10.28 7.64 20.73
N ALA A 145 -11.35 7.20 20.05
CA ALA A 145 -12.38 8.09 19.51
C ALA A 145 -13.13 8.87 20.59
#